data_AF-S6UIY0-F1
#
_entry.id   AF-S6UIY0-F1
#
_cell.length_a   1.000
_cell.length_b   1.000
_cell.length_c   1.000
_cell.angle_alpha   90.00
_cell.angle_beta   90.00
_cell.angle_gamma   90.00
#
_symmetry.space_group_name_H-M   'P 1'
#
loop_
_entity.id
_entity.type
_entity.pdbx_description
1 polymer ?
#
loop_
_entity_poly.entity_id
_entity_poly.type
_entity_poly.pdbx_seq_one_letter_code
_entity_poly.pdbx_strand_id
1 'polypeptide(L)'
;MTFIQEKFASVFSDYTVTTQPRPDGGVLLSLRTQDGKQIRRSVSYAQLHTPVQLEWVISAIRRDLAAQASELPAISMLQSQHRFDLPTYHTR
;
A
#
# COMPACT_ATOMS: atom_id res chain seq x y z
N MET A 1 -0.62 9.46 22.62
CA MET A 1 -0.59 8.68 21.35
C MET A 1 -1.07 7.28 21.67
N THR A 2 -1.71 6.57 20.74
CA THR A 2 -2.12 5.16 20.97
C THR A 2 -0.94 4.23 20.66
N PHE A 3 -0.85 3.08 21.32
CA PHE A 3 0.21 2.08 21.06
C PHE A 3 0.31 1.70 19.57
N ILE A 4 -0.84 1.59 18.89
CA ILE A 4 -0.91 1.31 17.44
C ILE A 4 -0.30 2.46 16.63
N GLN A 5 -0.61 3.71 16.98
CA GLN A 5 -0.03 4.88 16.33
C GLN A 5 1.48 4.94 16.51
N GLU A 6 1.99 4.69 17.71
CA GLU A 6 3.43 4.66 18.01
C GLU A 6 4.14 3.56 17.22
N LYS A 7 3.55 2.38 17.12
CA LYS A 7 4.09 1.28 16.31
C LYS A 7 4.21 1.66 14.84
N PHE A 8 3.15 2.23 14.25
CA PHE A 8 3.21 2.69 12.86
C PHE A 8 4.17 3.86 12.66
N ALA A 9 4.26 4.79 13.62
CA ALA A 9 5.23 5.88 13.60
C ALA A 9 6.67 5.38 13.64
N SER A 10 6.95 4.32 14.39
CA SER A 10 8.27 3.69 14.40
C SER A 10 8.62 3.00 13.07
N VAL A 11 7.64 2.42 12.38
CA VAL A 11 7.86 1.71 11.10
C VAL A 11 7.97 2.67 9.91
N PHE A 12 7.31 3.82 9.99
CA PHE A 12 7.22 4.85 8.96
C PHE A 12 7.74 6.20 9.50
N SER A 13 8.98 6.22 9.97
CA SER A 13 9.60 7.37 10.66
C SER A 13 9.63 8.66 9.85
N ASP A 14 9.66 8.56 8.52
CA ASP A 14 9.73 9.71 7.61
C ASP A 14 8.35 10.36 7.36
N TYR A 15 7.29 9.81 7.96
CA TYR A 15 5.91 10.23 7.74
C TYR A 15 5.27 10.68 9.05
N THR A 16 4.44 11.72 8.98
CA THR A 16 3.53 12.06 10.07
C THR A 16 2.39 11.04 10.10
N VAL A 17 2.35 10.23 11.17
CA VAL A 17 1.39 9.15 11.35
C VAL A 17 0.24 9.57 12.26
N THR A 18 -0.99 9.43 11.76
CA THR A 18 -2.21 9.58 12.58
C THR A 18 -3.12 8.37 12.42
N THR A 19 -3.81 8.01 13.50
CA THR A 19 -4.77 6.89 13.52
C THR A 19 -6.11 7.38 14.02
N GLN A 20 -7.18 7.01 13.33
CA GLN A 20 -8.55 7.24 13.81
C GLN A 20 -9.21 5.88 14.10
N PRO A 21 -9.75 5.65 15.30
CA PRO A 21 -10.45 4.41 15.61
C PRO A 21 -11.72 4.29 14.77
N ARG A 22 -12.08 3.04 14.41
CA ARG A 22 -13.31 2.71 13.71
C ARG A 22 -14.25 1.89 14.62
N PRO A 23 -15.58 1.95 14.39
CA PRO A 23 -16.55 1.24 15.23
C PRO A 23 -16.39 -0.29 15.23
N ASP A 24 -15.75 -0.86 14.20
CA ASP A 24 -15.47 -2.30 14.06
C ASP A 24 -14.18 -2.73 14.79
N GLY A 25 -13.58 -1.85 15.60
CA GLY A 25 -12.31 -2.09 16.28
C GLY A 25 -11.09 -1.96 15.37
N GLY A 26 -11.27 -1.63 14.09
CA GLY A 26 -10.18 -1.27 13.20
C GLY A 26 -9.67 0.15 13.42
N VAL A 27 -8.71 0.55 12.59
CA VAL A 27 -8.23 1.93 12.53
C VAL A 27 -8.14 2.42 11.09
N LEU A 28 -8.46 3.70 10.88
CA LEU A 28 -8.06 4.43 9.68
C LEU A 28 -6.69 5.05 9.93
N LEU A 29 -5.67 4.46 9.29
CA LEU A 29 -4.30 4.95 9.30
C LEU A 29 -4.13 6.03 8.23
N SER A 30 -3.51 7.14 8.60
CA SER A 30 -3.11 8.21 7.70
C SER A 30 -1.61 8.44 7.82
N LEU A 31 -0.92 8.43 6.68
CA LEU A 31 0.51 8.74 6.59
C LEU A 31 0.66 9.97 5.70
N ARG A 32 1.33 11.01 6.20
CA ARG A 32 1.55 12.27 5.49
C ARG A 32 3.03 12.55 5.35
N THR A 33 3.48 12.81 4.12
CA THR A 33 4.83 13.27 3.79
C THR A 33 5.01 14.75 4.12
N GLN A 34 6.27 15.20 4.21
CA GLN A 34 6.59 16.63 4.36
C GLN A 34 6.08 17.46 3.18
N ASP A 35 6.09 16.89 1.97
CA ASP A 35 5.58 17.53 0.74
C ASP A 35 4.04 17.62 0.69
N GLY A 36 3.36 17.16 1.74
CA GLY A 36 1.91 17.25 1.87
C GLY A 36 1.14 16.11 1.21
N LYS A 37 1.78 15.20 0.47
CA LYS A 37 1.12 13.97 -0.02
C LYS A 37 0.66 13.13 1.16
N GLN A 38 -0.60 12.74 1.15
CA GLN A 38 -1.22 11.91 2.19
C GLN A 38 -1.76 10.62 1.60
N ILE A 39 -1.44 9.50 2.24
CA ILE A 39 -2.11 8.22 2.01
C ILE A 39 -2.99 7.87 3.20
N ARG A 40 -4.14 7.24 2.91
CA ARG A 40 -5.05 6.72 3.93
C ARG A 40 -5.30 5.25 3.67
N ARG A 41 -5.16 4.43 4.71
CA ARG A 41 -5.42 3.00 4.65
C ARG A 41 -6.29 2.59 5.81
N SER A 42 -7.33 1.84 5.50
CA SER A 42 -8.15 1.17 6.50
C SER A 42 -7.46 -0.12 6.92
N VAL A 43 -7.25 -0.30 8.21
CA VAL A 43 -6.69 -1.52 8.82
C VAL A 43 -7.74 -2.14 9.72
N SER A 44 -8.09 -3.39 9.49
CA SER A 44 -9.11 -4.09 10.27
C SER A 44 -8.59 -4.50 11.65
N TYR A 45 -9.52 -4.81 12.57
CA TYR A 45 -9.17 -5.38 13.88
C TYR A 45 -8.29 -6.62 13.75
N ALA A 46 -8.66 -7.58 12.89
CA ALA A 46 -7.88 -8.81 12.69
C ALA A 46 -6.44 -8.52 12.22
N GLN A 47 -6.26 -7.53 11.35
CA GLN A 47 -4.95 -7.13 10.86
C GLN A 47 -4.09 -6.46 11.93
N LEU A 48 -4.69 -5.72 12.87
CA LEU A 48 -3.99 -5.08 13.98
C LEU A 48 -3.55 -6.08 15.04
N HIS A 49 -4.36 -7.10 15.27
CA HIS A 49 -4.20 -8.05 16.37
C HIS A 49 -3.58 -9.39 15.98
N THR A 50 -3.34 -9.63 14.67
CA THR A 50 -2.64 -10.82 14.18
C THR A 50 -1.26 -10.44 13.65
N PRO A 51 -0.15 -10.89 14.27
CA PRO A 51 1.20 -10.48 13.90
C PRO A 51 1.53 -10.61 12.40
N VAL A 52 1.24 -11.79 11.81
CA VAL A 52 1.46 -12.05 10.38
C VAL A 52 0.67 -11.10 9.48
N GLN A 53 -0.59 -10.83 9.82
CA GLN A 53 -1.41 -9.92 9.01
C GLN A 53 -0.92 -8.47 9.13
N LEU A 54 -0.44 -8.07 10.31
CA LEU A 54 0.13 -6.74 10.51
C LEU A 54 1.39 -6.55 9.67
N GLU A 55 2.27 -7.55 9.61
CA GLU A 55 3.45 -7.53 8.76
C GLU A 55 3.09 -7.42 7.27
N TRP A 56 2.05 -8.12 6.83
CA TRP A 56 1.53 -7.99 5.46
C TRP A 56 1.00 -6.60 5.17
N VAL A 57 0.26 -6.00 6.10
CA VAL A 57 -0.24 -4.63 5.98
C VAL A 57 0.91 -3.63 5.87
N ILE A 58 1.92 -3.75 6.74
CA ILE A 58 3.12 -2.91 6.69
C ILE A 58 3.83 -3.05 5.34
N SER A 59 4.01 -4.29 4.87
CA SER A 59 4.66 -4.57 3.59
C SER A 59 3.88 -4.02 2.41
N ALA A 60 2.54 -4.11 2.43
CA ALA A 60 1.68 -3.54 1.41
C ALA A 60 1.77 -2.01 1.37
N ILE A 61 1.74 -1.35 2.53
CA ILE A 61 1.90 0.11 2.62
C ILE A 61 3.27 0.54 2.10
N ARG A 62 4.35 -0.19 2.43
CA ARG A 62 5.69 0.11 1.89
C ARG A 62 5.72 0.04 0.37
N ARG A 63 5.09 -0.98 -0.23
CA ARG A 63 4.98 -1.10 -1.69
C ARG A 63 4.17 0.05 -2.30
N ASP A 64 3.05 0.42 -1.69
CA ASP A 64 2.22 1.54 -2.15
C ASP A 64 3.00 2.86 -2.13
N LEU A 65 3.79 3.10 -1.08
CA LEU A 65 4.64 4.28 -0.96
C LEU A 65 5.76 4.31 -2.01
N ALA A 66 6.41 3.17 -2.24
CA ALA A 66 7.44 3.04 -3.29
C ALA A 66 6.87 3.23 -4.70
N ALA A 67 5.67 2.71 -4.97
CA ALA A 67 4.98 2.88 -6.25
C ALA A 67 4.50 4.33 -6.50
N GLN A 68 4.34 5.14 -5.45
CA GLN A 68 4.07 6.58 -5.60
C GLN A 68 5.34 7.41 -5.80
N ALA A 69 6.48 6.92 -5.31
CA ALA A 69 7.77 7.57 -5.46
C ALA A 69 8.43 7.25 -6.81
N SER A 70 8.25 6.02 -7.29
CA SER A 70 8.64 5.63 -8.64
C SER A 70 7.52 6.01 -9.60
N GLU A 71 7.79 6.88 -10.57
CA GLU A 71 6.95 6.96 -11.75
C GLU A 71 6.92 5.56 -12.36
N LEU A 72 5.83 4.81 -12.14
CA LEU A 72 5.61 3.58 -12.87
C LEU A 72 5.71 3.96 -14.35
N PRO A 73 6.58 3.32 -15.15
CA PRO A 73 6.74 3.69 -16.54
C PRO A 73 5.35 3.66 -17.16
N ALA A 74 4.97 4.79 -17.79
CA ALA A 74 3.67 4.90 -18.44
C ALA A 74 3.46 3.64 -19.28
N ILE A 75 2.31 2.97 -19.16
CA ILE A 75 2.02 1.73 -19.88
C ILE A 75 2.28 1.93 -21.39
N SER A 76 2.13 3.15 -21.90
CA SER A 76 2.53 3.59 -23.24
C SER A 76 3.98 3.28 -23.63
N MET A 77 4.94 3.34 -22.69
CA MET A 77 6.34 2.96 -22.90
C MET A 77 6.55 1.44 -22.90
N LEU A 78 5.61 0.66 -22.35
CA LEU A 78 5.62 -0.80 -22.32
C LEU A 78 4.87 -1.42 -23.51
N GLN A 79 4.03 -0.63 -24.22
CA GLN A 79 3.23 -1.07 -25.37
C GLN A 79 4.04 -1.28 -26.67
N SER A 80 5.34 -0.94 -26.68
CA SER A 80 6.22 -1.25 -27.81
C SER A 80 6.59 -2.73 -27.92
N GLN A 81 6.21 -3.55 -26.93
CA GLN A 81 6.31 -5.01 -27.03
C GLN A 81 5.20 -5.52 -27.95
N HIS A 82 5.53 -5.46 -29.24
CA HIS A 82 4.95 -6.17 -30.37
C HIS A 82 3.97 -7.29 -29.94
N ARG A 83 2.68 -7.10 -30.22
CA ARG A 83 1.70 -8.19 -30.23
C ARG A 83 2.15 -9.17 -31.30
N PHE A 84 2.94 -10.19 -30.93
CA PHE A 84 2.93 -11.42 -31.70
C PHE A 84 1.51 -11.97 -31.59
N ASP A 85 0.85 -12.13 -32.73
CA ASP A 85 -0.43 -12.83 -32.78
C ASP A 85 -0.29 -14.15 -32.05
N LEU A 86 -1.25 -14.44 -31.17
CA LEU A 86 -1.33 -15.71 -30.49
C LEU A 86 -1.46 -16.80 -31.57
N PRO A 87 -0.66 -17.88 -31.53
CA PRO A 87 -0.74 -18.92 -32.53
C PRO A 87 -2.14 -19.55 -32.52
N THR A 88 -2.84 -19.44 -33.65
CA THR A 88 -4.12 -20.12 -33.85
C THR A 88 -3.84 -21.59 -34.17
N TYR A 89 -4.36 -22.49 -33.35
CA TYR A 89 -4.36 -23.91 -33.69
C TYR A 89 -5.38 -24.13 -34.81
N HIS A 90 -4.90 -24.49 -36.00
CA HIS A 90 -5.77 -25.02 -37.04
C HIS A 90 -6.13 -26.46 -36.68
N THR A 91 -7.38 -26.70 -36.29
CA THR A 91 -7.95 -28.04 -36.21
C THR A 91 -8.27 -28.51 -37.62
N ARG A 92 -7.75 -29.67 -38.01
CA ARG A 92 -8.04 -30.34 -39.28
C ARG A 92 -9.36 -31.10 -39.20
#